data_AF-A0A8J2EQF7-F1
#
_entry.id   AF-A0A8J2EQF7-F1
#
_cell.length_a   1.000
_cell.length_b   1.000
_cell.length_c   1.000
_cell.angle_alpha   90.00
_cell.angle_beta   90.00
_cell.angle_gamma   90.00
#
_symmetry.space_group_name_H-M   'P 1'
#
loop_
_entity.id
_entity.type
_entity.pdbx_description
1 polymer ?
#
loop_
_entity_poly.entity_id
_entity_poly.type
_entity_poly.pdbx_seq_one_letter_code
_entity_poly.pdbx_strand_id
1 'polypeptide(L)'
;MNDLDRDFSGFRGHWEPHSALIDFCEPNYVWTPYVAEFWNSVTAVGMFLIGTCCYFYCLPAAAADRQTVATGGKRKPDVAEGGDVTSTLLTPRRFIWGAFCLQSLGSAGLHMTLGRWWQKLDEIPMMICALACLYSLESTRSALFAQSGTSTYAGVESRNRRLLIGILCAGLVLLVVYEVFEYFEAFHALFTPIEFYCLGRCGNLCYLAGREPKSDFSRKLHQLSAFRRLALPGLALYGIAVCCWTLEMLACPSVRFLHTHAWAWHLLVALGFNRVALALELVRSSASGKDLEIQCRCFGTIPVLRDKRQNSSANEEDQDTKDDQPDNPSKKKNEDGQKLETQNAIRRNRRSDTSPRAARNRSKTPIISRRSSIDQSTSNRTRMKDKKS
;
A
#
# COMPACT_ATOMS: atom_id res chain seq x y z
N MET A 1 31.12 16.56 27.97
CA MET A 1 29.90 17.31 27.65
C MET A 1 29.73 18.30 28.79
N ASN A 2 30.07 19.56 28.55
CA ASN A 2 30.24 20.57 29.61
C ASN A 2 28.87 21.03 30.13
N ASP A 3 28.77 21.24 31.44
CA ASP A 3 27.62 21.76 32.21
C ASP A 3 27.09 23.15 31.76
N LEU A 4 27.54 23.69 30.63
CA LEU A 4 27.17 25.02 30.12
C LEU A 4 25.91 25.05 29.26
N ASP A 5 25.30 23.91 28.96
CA ASP A 5 23.98 23.84 28.28
C ASP A 5 22.80 23.72 29.27
N ARG A 6 23.02 23.86 30.58
CA ARG A 6 21.98 23.65 31.61
C ARG A 6 21.01 24.81 31.85
N ASP A 7 21.11 25.94 31.14
CA ASP A 7 20.65 27.21 31.73
C ASP A 7 19.78 28.13 30.83
N PHE A 8 18.84 27.59 30.06
CA PHE A 8 17.78 28.44 29.46
C PHE A 8 16.34 28.09 29.82
N SER A 9 16.09 26.97 30.51
CA SER A 9 14.77 26.71 31.11
C SER A 9 15.00 26.05 32.46
N GLY A 10 14.88 26.80 33.56
CA GLY A 10 15.00 26.28 34.94
C GLY A 10 13.92 25.25 35.34
N PHE A 11 13.33 24.55 34.38
CA PHE A 11 12.36 23.48 34.59
C PHE A 11 13.05 22.14 34.41
N ARG A 12 13.04 21.35 35.48
CA ARG A 12 13.31 19.93 35.42
C ARG A 12 12.22 19.25 34.59
N GLY A 13 12.58 18.44 33.60
CA GLY A 13 11.61 17.70 32.80
C GLY A 13 10.74 16.78 33.66
N HIS A 14 9.44 16.72 33.38
CA HIS A 14 8.48 15.94 34.18
C HIS A 14 8.81 14.44 34.20
N TRP A 15 9.34 13.92 33.09
CA TRP A 15 9.63 12.49 32.89
C TRP A 15 11.09 12.11 33.18
N GLU A 16 11.87 12.99 33.81
CA GLU A 16 13.24 12.67 34.18
C GLU A 16 13.33 11.73 35.41
N PRO A 17 14.33 10.83 35.47
CA PRO A 17 15.36 10.59 34.45
C PRO A 17 14.83 9.76 33.27
N HIS A 18 15.41 10.00 32.08
CA HIS A 18 15.10 9.21 30.88
C HIS A 18 15.63 7.78 31.01
N SER A 19 14.90 6.83 30.43
CA SER A 19 15.25 5.40 30.46
C SER A 19 15.33 4.76 29.07
N ALA A 20 14.96 5.50 28.01
CA ALA A 20 15.21 5.08 26.64
C ALA A 20 16.71 4.95 26.37
N LEU A 21 17.06 4.04 25.46
CA LEU A 21 18.44 3.80 25.03
C LEU A 21 18.93 4.86 24.04
N ILE A 22 18.01 5.63 23.46
CA ILE A 22 18.27 6.68 22.48
C ILE A 22 17.53 7.95 22.88
N ASP A 23 18.21 9.07 22.66
CA ASP A 23 17.71 10.44 22.70
C ASP A 23 17.95 11.02 21.30
N PHE A 24 16.94 11.64 20.69
CA PHE A 24 17.04 12.12 19.32
C PHE A 24 17.65 13.53 19.27
N CYS A 25 17.72 14.12 18.08
CA CYS A 25 18.39 15.41 17.90
C CYS A 25 17.55 16.61 18.39
N GLU A 26 16.25 16.42 18.61
CA GLU A 26 15.37 17.47 19.12
C GLU A 26 15.69 17.76 20.60
N PRO A 27 15.90 19.03 21.01
CA PRO A 27 16.24 19.31 22.40
C PRO A 27 15.05 19.09 23.35
N ASN A 28 15.33 18.48 24.49
CA ASN A 28 14.33 18.06 25.46
C ASN A 28 13.66 19.22 26.21
N TYR A 29 12.33 19.16 26.35
CA TYR A 29 11.46 20.06 27.11
C TYR A 29 11.48 21.54 26.72
N VAL A 30 11.93 21.88 25.51
CA VAL A 30 12.01 23.27 25.03
C VAL A 30 10.64 23.96 25.00
N TRP A 31 9.60 23.22 24.61
CA TRP A 31 8.26 23.78 24.43
C TRP A 31 7.36 23.65 25.67
N THR A 32 7.59 22.61 26.47
CA THR A 32 6.78 22.30 27.66
C THR A 32 7.51 21.33 28.57
N PRO A 33 7.41 21.44 29.91
CA PRO A 33 8.03 20.49 30.84
C PRO A 33 7.43 19.08 30.78
N TYR A 34 6.30 18.89 30.08
CA TYR A 34 5.56 17.61 30.04
C TYR A 34 5.88 16.73 28.83
N VAL A 35 6.54 17.26 27.80
CA VAL A 35 6.84 16.56 26.54
C VAL A 35 8.30 16.79 26.22
N ALA A 36 9.12 15.73 26.22
CA ALA A 36 10.56 15.82 26.00
C ALA A 36 10.86 16.34 24.57
N GLU A 37 10.48 15.60 23.55
CA GLU A 37 10.70 15.99 22.16
C GLU A 37 9.36 16.37 21.51
N PHE A 38 9.01 17.66 21.55
CA PHE A 38 7.67 18.15 21.23
C PHE A 38 7.25 17.86 19.79
N TRP A 39 8.08 18.22 18.81
CA TRP A 39 7.74 18.05 17.40
C TRP A 39 7.75 16.58 16.99
N ASN A 40 8.72 15.79 17.46
CA ASN A 40 8.73 14.34 17.25
C ASN A 40 7.45 13.69 17.82
N SER A 41 7.02 14.09 19.02
CA SER A 41 5.77 13.58 19.64
C SER A 41 4.51 13.95 18.84
N VAL A 42 4.36 15.22 18.46
CA VAL A 42 3.16 15.72 17.75
C VAL A 42 3.06 15.09 16.36
N THR A 43 4.17 14.96 15.64
CA THR A 43 4.17 14.37 14.30
C THR A 43 3.91 12.86 14.32
N ALA A 44 4.35 12.15 15.38
CA ALA A 44 4.00 10.74 15.61
C ALA A 44 2.48 10.54 15.89
N VAL A 45 1.82 11.48 16.58
CA VAL A 45 0.33 11.50 16.65
C VAL A 45 -0.28 11.64 15.25
N GLY A 46 0.33 12.45 14.38
CA GLY A 46 -0.07 12.53 12.97
C GLY A 46 0.01 11.18 12.24
N MET A 47 1.08 10.40 12.47
CA MET A 47 1.19 9.03 11.95
C MET A 47 0.07 8.14 12.46
N PHE A 48 -0.25 8.23 13.77
CA PHE A 48 -1.34 7.46 14.37
C PHE A 48 -2.69 7.77 13.73
N LEU A 49 -2.98 9.04 13.45
CA LEU A 49 -4.21 9.45 12.78
C LEU A 49 -4.28 8.91 11.34
N ILE A 50 -3.19 8.97 10.58
CA ILE A 50 -3.10 8.38 9.24
C ILE A 50 -3.33 6.87 9.31
N GLY A 51 -2.65 6.18 10.22
CA GLY A 51 -2.78 4.74 10.46
C GLY A 51 -4.21 4.35 10.81
N THR A 52 -4.85 5.10 11.70
CA THR A 52 -6.24 4.88 12.15
C THR A 52 -7.23 5.08 11.01
N CYS A 53 -7.07 6.16 10.24
CA CYS A 53 -7.87 6.39 9.04
C CYS A 53 -7.73 5.19 8.09
N CYS A 54 -6.50 4.78 7.78
CA CYS A 54 -6.26 3.64 6.91
C CYS A 54 -6.84 2.34 7.48
N TYR A 55 -6.74 2.09 8.78
CA TYR A 55 -7.32 0.91 9.44
C TYR A 55 -8.85 0.84 9.22
N PHE A 56 -9.56 1.94 9.45
CA PHE A 56 -11.02 1.99 9.31
C PHE A 56 -11.50 2.03 7.85
N TYR A 57 -10.84 2.78 6.97
CA TYR A 57 -11.13 2.76 5.54
C TYR A 57 -10.75 1.42 4.88
N CYS A 58 -9.91 0.63 5.56
CA CYS A 58 -9.62 -0.76 5.25
C CYS A 58 -10.63 -1.76 5.85
N LEU A 59 -11.78 -1.33 6.37
CA LEU A 59 -12.88 -2.24 6.63
C LEU A 59 -13.60 -2.54 5.31
N PRO A 60 -13.59 -3.78 4.78
CA PRO A 60 -14.62 -4.13 3.81
C PRO A 60 -15.97 -3.78 4.44
N ALA A 61 -16.86 -3.15 3.66
CA ALA A 61 -18.28 -3.08 3.97
C ALA A 61 -18.93 -4.48 3.87
N ALA A 62 -18.27 -5.49 4.45
CA ALA A 62 -18.76 -6.85 4.61
C ALA A 62 -20.01 -6.90 5.51
N ALA A 63 -20.36 -5.80 6.17
CA ALA A 63 -21.64 -5.65 6.85
C ALA A 63 -22.82 -5.50 5.87
N ALA A 64 -22.60 -5.00 4.64
CA ALA A 64 -23.70 -4.78 3.68
C ALA A 64 -24.17 -6.07 3.00
N ASP A 65 -23.30 -7.08 2.85
CA ASP A 65 -23.64 -8.32 2.15
C ASP A 65 -24.41 -9.34 3.03
N ARG A 66 -24.52 -9.07 4.34
CA ARG A 66 -25.30 -9.92 5.25
C ARG A 66 -26.79 -9.63 5.24
N GLN A 67 -27.21 -8.50 4.66
CA GLN A 67 -28.60 -8.06 4.69
C GLN A 67 -29.40 -8.51 3.46
N THR A 68 -28.73 -8.85 2.35
CA THR A 68 -29.37 -9.36 1.11
C THR A 68 -29.71 -10.85 1.14
N VAL A 69 -29.28 -11.61 2.17
CA VAL A 69 -29.68 -13.02 2.35
C VAL A 69 -31.00 -13.15 3.12
N ALA A 70 -31.47 -12.09 3.79
CA ALA A 70 -32.74 -12.10 4.51
C ALA A 70 -33.98 -11.97 3.61
N THR A 71 -33.82 -11.60 2.34
CA THR A 71 -34.94 -11.35 1.41
C THR A 71 -35.18 -12.54 0.46
N GLY A 72 -35.50 -13.71 1.00
CA GLY A 72 -36.37 -14.75 0.41
C GLY A 72 -36.11 -15.30 -1.01
N GLY A 73 -35.05 -14.87 -1.71
CA GLY A 73 -34.77 -15.26 -3.08
C GLY A 73 -34.17 -16.66 -3.13
N LYS A 74 -34.91 -17.63 -3.67
CA LYS A 74 -34.43 -18.98 -3.98
C LYS A 74 -33.29 -18.91 -5.02
N ARG A 75 -32.06 -18.66 -4.61
CA ARG A 75 -30.88 -18.90 -5.46
C ARG A 75 -30.71 -20.41 -5.64
N LYS A 76 -30.53 -20.83 -6.89
CA LYS A 76 -30.15 -22.21 -7.22
C LYS A 76 -28.80 -22.52 -6.57
N PRO A 77 -28.68 -23.63 -5.83
CA PRO A 77 -27.43 -24.09 -5.24
C PRO A 77 -26.60 -24.78 -6.33
N ASP A 78 -26.15 -24.02 -7.33
CA ASP A 78 -25.25 -24.55 -8.34
C ASP A 78 -23.84 -24.05 -8.05
N VAL A 79 -22.94 -25.02 -7.84
CA VAL A 79 -21.53 -24.92 -7.46
C VAL A 79 -21.34 -24.77 -5.95
N ALA A 80 -20.86 -25.86 -5.33
CA ALA A 80 -20.40 -25.91 -3.96
C ALA A 80 -19.39 -24.78 -3.68
N GLU A 81 -19.90 -23.69 -3.10
CA GLU A 81 -19.11 -22.73 -2.36
C GLU A 81 -18.52 -23.48 -1.17
N GLY A 82 -17.37 -24.12 -1.39
CA GLY A 82 -16.45 -24.46 -0.31
C GLY A 82 -16.07 -23.17 0.37
N GLY A 83 -16.85 -22.78 1.38
CA GLY A 83 -16.67 -21.57 2.16
C GLY A 83 -15.25 -21.56 2.70
N ASP A 84 -14.42 -20.76 2.07
CA ASP A 84 -13.01 -20.60 2.41
C ASP A 84 -12.96 -19.81 3.72
N VAL A 85 -13.17 -20.50 4.85
CA VAL A 85 -13.10 -19.97 6.22
C VAL A 85 -11.72 -19.35 6.47
N THR A 86 -10.69 -19.79 5.73
CA THR A 86 -9.34 -19.23 5.69
C THR A 86 -9.27 -17.83 5.08
N SER A 87 -10.30 -17.36 4.36
CA SER A 87 -10.38 -15.98 3.85
C SER A 87 -10.77 -14.94 4.92
N THR A 88 -11.21 -15.39 6.10
CA THR A 88 -11.68 -14.52 7.20
C THR A 88 -10.66 -14.35 8.33
N LEU A 89 -9.66 -15.22 8.43
CA LEU A 89 -8.51 -15.03 9.33
C LEU A 89 -7.77 -13.75 8.91
N LEU A 90 -7.88 -12.71 9.73
CA LEU A 90 -7.30 -11.36 9.60
C LEU A 90 -6.70 -11.08 8.21
N THR A 91 -7.43 -10.34 7.36
CA THR A 91 -6.81 -9.81 6.15
C THR A 91 -5.49 -9.11 6.55
N PRO A 92 -4.33 -9.52 5.98
CA PRO A 92 -3.01 -9.03 6.40
C PRO A 92 -2.95 -7.49 6.50
N ARG A 93 -3.74 -6.82 5.66
CA ARG A 93 -4.03 -5.39 5.70
C ARG A 93 -4.43 -4.84 7.08
N ARG A 94 -5.43 -5.43 7.75
CA ARG A 94 -5.89 -4.93 9.07
C ARG A 94 -4.81 -5.11 10.12
N PHE A 95 -4.11 -6.23 10.07
CA PHE A 95 -3.00 -6.50 10.96
C PHE A 95 -1.87 -5.49 10.78
N ILE A 96 -1.46 -5.24 9.53
CA ILE A 96 -0.46 -4.22 9.17
C ILE A 96 -0.84 -2.85 9.73
N TRP A 97 -2.07 -2.38 9.48
CA TRP A 97 -2.50 -1.08 9.95
C TRP A 97 -2.66 -0.99 11.47
N GLY A 98 -3.09 -2.09 12.11
CA GLY A 98 -3.14 -2.17 13.58
C GLY A 98 -1.75 -2.08 14.20
N ALA A 99 -0.78 -2.82 13.66
CA ALA A 99 0.62 -2.75 14.08
C ALA A 99 1.22 -1.35 13.85
N PHE A 100 0.92 -0.72 12.71
CA PHE A 100 1.34 0.64 12.41
C PHE A 100 0.73 1.69 13.37
N CYS A 101 -0.54 1.53 13.76
CA CYS A 101 -1.14 2.39 14.79
C CYS A 101 -0.45 2.21 16.14
N LEU A 102 -0.15 0.97 16.52
CA LEU A 102 0.54 0.67 17.77
C LEU A 102 1.96 1.25 17.78
N GLN A 103 2.70 1.10 16.67
CA GLN A 103 3.99 1.74 16.44
C GLN A 103 3.89 3.27 16.61
N SER A 104 2.92 3.90 15.94
CA SER A 104 2.77 5.37 15.97
C SER A 104 2.45 5.89 17.38
N LEU A 105 1.65 5.14 18.14
CA LEU A 105 1.37 5.43 19.55
C LEU A 105 2.62 5.24 20.41
N GLY A 106 3.39 4.18 20.14
CA GLY A 106 4.69 3.92 20.74
C GLY A 106 5.67 5.07 20.53
N SER A 107 5.86 5.49 19.28
CA SER A 107 6.70 6.62 18.88
C SER A 107 6.26 7.92 19.57
N ALA A 108 4.97 8.24 19.59
CA ALA A 108 4.47 9.42 20.29
C ALA A 108 4.79 9.38 21.80
N GLY A 109 4.61 8.22 22.44
CA GLY A 109 4.97 8.04 23.85
C GLY A 109 6.48 8.06 24.11
N LEU A 110 7.28 7.53 23.18
CA LEU A 110 8.74 7.51 23.25
C LEU A 110 9.25 8.94 23.26
N HIS A 111 8.89 9.73 22.26
CA HIS A 111 9.31 11.13 22.16
C HIS A 111 8.73 12.01 23.28
N MET A 112 7.57 11.66 23.83
CA MET A 112 6.99 12.42 24.94
C MET A 112 7.76 12.22 26.25
N THR A 113 8.22 10.99 26.50
CA THR A 113 8.71 10.57 27.84
C THR A 113 10.18 10.18 27.87
N LEU A 114 10.77 9.85 26.72
CA LEU A 114 12.03 9.12 26.60
C LEU A 114 12.10 7.90 27.54
N GLY A 115 10.97 7.17 27.60
CA GLY A 115 10.78 6.02 28.45
C GLY A 115 11.03 4.69 27.73
N ARG A 116 11.70 3.74 28.39
CA ARG A 116 12.05 2.43 27.83
C ARG A 116 10.84 1.63 27.33
N TRP A 117 9.72 1.66 28.07
CA TRP A 117 8.50 0.94 27.67
C TRP A 117 7.90 1.46 26.38
N TRP A 118 7.93 2.78 26.20
CA TRP A 118 7.43 3.41 24.97
C TRP A 118 8.39 3.18 23.80
N GLN A 119 9.71 3.12 24.06
CA GLN A 119 10.69 2.69 23.05
C GLN A 119 10.36 1.29 22.53
N LYS A 120 10.09 0.32 23.43
CA LYS A 120 9.68 -1.03 23.03
C LYS A 120 8.38 -1.01 22.22
N LEU A 121 7.42 -0.14 22.56
CA LEU A 121 6.16 0.00 21.84
C LEU A 121 6.30 0.70 20.48
N ASP A 122 7.38 1.44 20.23
CA ASP A 122 7.70 1.95 18.89
C ASP A 122 8.40 0.86 18.05
N GLU A 123 9.48 0.29 18.59
CA GLU A 123 10.37 -0.62 17.88
C GLU A 123 9.75 -2.00 17.57
N ILE A 124 9.08 -2.62 18.55
CA ILE A 124 8.51 -3.97 18.37
C ILE A 124 7.39 -3.99 17.31
N PRO A 125 6.37 -3.12 17.37
CA PRO A 125 5.33 -3.08 16.34
C PRO A 125 5.85 -2.73 14.96
N MET A 126 6.91 -1.91 14.85
CA MET A 126 7.60 -1.63 13.60
C MET A 126 8.16 -2.92 12.95
N MET A 127 8.80 -3.77 13.74
CA MET A 127 9.29 -5.07 13.27
C MET A 127 8.16 -6.02 12.87
N ILE A 128 7.08 -6.07 13.66
CA ILE A 128 5.87 -6.86 13.33
C ILE A 128 5.27 -6.38 12.00
N CYS A 129 5.22 -5.06 11.79
CA CYS A 129 4.73 -4.44 10.57
C CYS A 129 5.58 -4.85 9.35
N ALA A 130 6.91 -4.81 9.47
CA ALA A 130 7.82 -5.24 8.40
C ALA A 130 7.66 -6.73 8.05
N LEU A 131 7.52 -7.60 9.05
CA LEU A 131 7.27 -9.03 8.86
C LEU A 131 5.91 -9.29 8.18
N ALA A 132 4.87 -8.54 8.54
CA ALA A 132 3.57 -8.64 7.91
C ALA A 132 3.57 -8.14 6.45
N CYS A 133 4.36 -7.10 6.16
CA CYS A 133 4.61 -6.63 4.80
C CYS A 133 5.36 -7.69 3.97
N LEU A 134 6.39 -8.33 4.54
CA LEU A 134 7.13 -9.42 3.92
C LEU A 134 6.19 -10.59 3.57
N TYR A 135 5.35 -11.02 4.52
CA TYR A 135 4.35 -12.05 4.28
C TYR A 135 3.39 -11.67 3.14
N SER A 136 2.88 -10.44 3.16
CA SER A 136 1.95 -9.93 2.15
C SER A 136 2.57 -9.90 0.75
N LEU A 137 3.84 -9.53 0.67
CA LEU A 137 4.59 -9.47 -0.59
C LEU A 137 4.82 -10.86 -1.20
N GLU A 138 5.31 -11.80 -0.40
CA GLU A 138 5.61 -13.16 -0.88
C GLU A 138 4.36 -14.02 -1.13
N SER A 139 3.29 -13.82 -0.34
CA SER A 139 1.99 -14.46 -0.61
C SER A 139 1.35 -13.92 -1.89
N THR A 140 1.47 -12.62 -2.16
CA THR A 140 0.98 -12.00 -3.40
C THR A 140 1.75 -12.51 -4.62
N ARG A 141 3.08 -12.55 -4.53
CA ARG A 141 3.92 -13.18 -5.56
C ARG A 141 3.46 -14.61 -5.84
N SER A 142 3.20 -15.36 -4.78
CA SER A 142 2.77 -16.75 -4.88
C SER A 142 1.46 -16.91 -5.64
N ALA A 143 0.50 -16.01 -5.40
CA ALA A 143 -0.78 -15.98 -6.10
C ALA A 143 -0.63 -15.58 -7.59
N LEU A 144 0.24 -14.61 -7.90
CA LEU A 144 0.51 -14.22 -9.29
C LEU A 144 1.10 -15.37 -10.11
N PHE A 145 2.02 -16.16 -9.54
CA PHE A 145 2.55 -17.35 -10.23
C PHE A 145 1.47 -18.41 -10.46
N ALA A 146 0.57 -18.63 -9.50
CA ALA A 146 -0.56 -19.54 -9.67
C ALA A 146 -1.39 -19.20 -10.92
N GLN A 147 -1.66 -17.92 -11.12
CA GLN A 147 -2.42 -17.43 -12.29
C GLN A 147 -1.69 -17.59 -13.62
N SER A 148 -0.38 -17.82 -13.62
CA SER A 148 0.40 -18.10 -14.84
C SER A 148 0.28 -19.55 -15.32
N GLY A 149 -0.47 -20.40 -14.60
CA GLY A 149 -0.65 -21.82 -14.93
C GLY A 149 0.54 -22.70 -14.56
N THR A 150 1.57 -22.14 -13.92
CA THR A 150 2.79 -22.86 -13.53
C THR A 150 2.67 -23.60 -12.19
N SER A 151 1.62 -23.35 -11.40
CA SER A 151 1.45 -23.93 -10.06
C SER A 151 -0.02 -24.17 -9.72
N THR A 152 -0.30 -25.26 -8.98
CA THR A 152 -1.63 -25.60 -8.49
C THR A 152 -2.02 -24.74 -7.27
N TYR A 153 -3.31 -24.45 -7.10
CA TYR A 153 -3.83 -23.66 -5.97
C TYR A 153 -3.44 -24.27 -4.60
N ALA A 154 -3.58 -25.59 -4.45
CA ALA A 154 -3.17 -26.31 -3.23
C ALA A 154 -1.66 -26.16 -2.93
N GLY A 155 -0.82 -26.11 -3.96
CA GLY A 155 0.61 -25.88 -3.81
C GLY A 155 0.91 -24.49 -3.23
N VAL A 156 0.20 -23.47 -3.71
CA VAL A 156 0.34 -22.06 -3.27
C VAL A 156 -0.08 -21.89 -1.82
N GLU A 157 -1.20 -22.48 -1.42
CA GLU A 157 -1.68 -22.42 -0.04
C GLU A 157 -0.69 -23.07 0.93
N SER A 158 -0.20 -24.28 0.61
CA SER A 158 0.78 -24.96 1.44
C SER A 158 2.08 -24.16 1.61
N ARG A 159 2.51 -23.46 0.54
CA ARG A 159 3.68 -22.58 0.57
C ARG A 159 3.44 -21.35 1.45
N ASN A 160 2.29 -20.70 1.31
CA ASN A 160 1.94 -19.53 2.14
C ASN A 160 1.88 -19.90 3.62
N ARG A 161 1.34 -21.08 3.96
CA ARG A 161 1.34 -21.58 5.34
C ARG A 161 2.76 -21.79 5.88
N ARG A 162 3.65 -22.43 5.12
CA ARG A 162 5.07 -22.60 5.52
C ARG A 162 5.78 -21.26 5.68
N LEU A 163 5.53 -20.32 4.77
CA LEU A 163 6.07 -18.96 4.85
C LEU A 163 5.60 -18.24 6.12
N LEU A 164 4.30 -18.29 6.43
CA LEU A 164 3.75 -17.68 7.63
C LEU A 164 4.41 -18.25 8.90
N ILE A 165 4.51 -19.58 9.00
CA ILE A 165 5.17 -20.23 10.14
C ILE A 165 6.63 -19.77 10.24
N GLY A 166 7.36 -19.74 9.12
CA GLY A 166 8.75 -19.27 9.10
C GLY A 166 8.89 -17.82 9.56
N ILE A 167 8.01 -16.93 9.11
CA ILE A 167 7.97 -15.51 9.50
C ILE A 167 7.64 -15.35 10.99
N LEU A 168 6.69 -16.13 11.51
CA LEU A 168 6.33 -16.11 12.94
C LEU A 168 7.48 -16.62 13.82
N CYS A 169 8.13 -17.72 13.43
CA CYS A 169 9.31 -18.22 14.13
C CYS A 169 10.45 -17.22 14.10
N ALA A 170 10.72 -16.61 12.94
CA ALA A 170 11.72 -15.55 12.81
C ALA A 170 11.36 -14.37 13.73
N GLY A 171 10.13 -13.87 13.66
CA GLY A 171 9.66 -12.79 14.53
C GLY A 171 9.85 -13.09 16.01
N LEU A 172 9.52 -14.30 16.47
CA LEU A 172 9.74 -14.71 17.86
C LEU A 172 11.23 -14.68 18.24
N VAL A 173 12.11 -15.22 17.39
CA VAL A 173 13.56 -15.18 17.62
C VAL A 173 14.06 -13.74 17.68
N LEU A 174 13.62 -12.88 16.76
CA LEU A 174 14.03 -11.47 16.74
C LEU A 174 13.56 -10.73 18.00
N LEU A 175 12.35 -11.02 18.51
CA LEU A 175 11.86 -10.47 19.78
C LEU A 175 12.70 -10.93 20.96
N VAL A 176 13.04 -12.22 21.04
CA VAL A 176 13.90 -12.75 22.10
C VAL A 176 15.28 -12.10 22.06
N VAL A 177 15.89 -11.99 20.87
CA VAL A 177 17.18 -11.32 20.70
C VAL A 177 17.09 -9.86 21.14
N TYR A 178 16.06 -9.14 20.71
CA TYR A 178 15.85 -7.74 21.12
C TYR A 178 15.72 -7.58 22.64
N GLU A 179 14.93 -8.45 23.29
CA GLU A 179 14.74 -8.41 24.76
C GLU A 179 15.99 -8.83 25.54
N VAL A 180 16.81 -9.74 25.02
CA VAL A 180 18.02 -10.21 25.71
C VAL A 180 19.16 -9.20 25.62
N PHE A 181 19.34 -8.59 24.44
CA PHE A 181 20.49 -7.71 24.20
C PHE A 181 20.22 -6.27 24.63
N GLU A 182 18.95 -5.82 24.62
CA GLU A 182 18.57 -4.45 25.01
C GLU A 182 19.48 -3.36 24.42
N TYR A 183 19.87 -3.51 23.15
CA TYR A 183 20.64 -2.52 22.39
C TYR A 183 19.81 -1.96 21.25
N PHE A 184 19.83 -0.64 21.08
CA PHE A 184 19.16 0.04 19.98
C PHE A 184 19.70 -0.41 18.62
N GLU A 185 21.00 -0.71 18.54
CA GLU A 185 21.69 -1.20 17.37
C GLU A 185 21.28 -2.63 17.02
N ALA A 186 20.95 -3.45 18.02
CA ALA A 186 20.45 -4.80 17.79
C ALA A 186 19.11 -4.73 17.05
N PHE A 187 18.20 -3.82 17.45
CA PHE A 187 16.97 -3.59 16.71
C PHE A 187 17.24 -3.23 15.24
N HIS A 188 18.14 -2.28 14.97
CA HIS A 188 18.47 -1.87 13.60
C HIS A 188 19.08 -3.02 12.78
N ALA A 189 19.99 -3.80 13.37
CA ALA A 189 20.61 -4.94 12.69
C ALA A 189 19.58 -6.02 12.28
N LEU A 190 18.51 -6.16 13.05
CA LEU A 190 17.44 -7.12 12.80
C LEU A 190 16.37 -6.58 11.84
N PHE A 191 15.94 -5.33 12.02
CA PHE A 191 14.86 -4.70 11.27
C PHE A 191 15.28 -4.29 9.85
N THR A 192 16.44 -3.64 9.73
CA THR A 192 16.92 -3.01 8.49
C THR A 192 17.00 -3.98 7.30
N PRO A 193 17.51 -5.22 7.44
CA PRO A 193 17.55 -6.17 6.32
C PRO A 193 16.16 -6.58 5.82
N ILE A 194 15.19 -6.73 6.72
CA ILE A 194 13.80 -7.10 6.38
C ILE A 194 13.16 -5.97 5.59
N GLU A 195 13.35 -4.74 6.05
CA GLU A 195 12.84 -3.53 5.43
C GLU A 195 13.43 -3.33 4.02
N PHE A 196 14.75 -3.34 3.87
CA PHE A 196 15.40 -3.19 2.56
C PHE A 196 15.03 -4.31 1.60
N TYR A 197 14.87 -5.55 2.10
CA TYR A 197 14.36 -6.64 1.28
C TYR A 197 12.95 -6.31 0.76
N CYS A 198 12.02 -5.89 1.62
CA CYS A 198 10.66 -5.53 1.22
C CYS A 198 10.65 -4.38 0.19
N LEU A 199 11.44 -3.33 0.41
CA LEU A 199 11.55 -2.19 -0.49
C LEU A 199 12.15 -2.59 -1.84
N GLY A 200 13.25 -3.34 -1.84
CA GLY A 200 13.90 -3.82 -3.07
C GLY A 200 13.00 -4.73 -3.89
N ARG A 201 12.21 -5.58 -3.22
CA ARG A 201 11.22 -6.46 -3.87
C ARG A 201 10.02 -5.68 -4.41
N CYS A 202 9.52 -4.67 -3.69
CA CYS A 202 8.51 -3.75 -4.22
C CYS A 202 9.03 -3.00 -5.46
N GLY A 203 10.28 -2.53 -5.42
CA GLY A 203 10.95 -1.89 -6.56
C GLY A 203 11.09 -2.83 -7.76
N ASN A 204 11.45 -4.10 -7.53
CA ASN A 204 11.52 -5.12 -8.58
C ASN A 204 10.14 -5.36 -9.23
N LEU A 205 9.07 -5.43 -8.45
CA LEU A 205 7.70 -5.53 -8.99
C LEU A 205 7.32 -4.30 -9.82
N CYS A 206 7.67 -3.09 -9.38
CA CYS A 206 7.46 -1.85 -10.14
C CYS A 206 8.20 -1.87 -11.48
N TYR A 207 9.43 -2.38 -11.48
CA TYR A 207 10.25 -2.51 -12.68
C TYR A 207 9.65 -3.50 -13.68
N LEU A 208 9.27 -4.71 -13.21
CA LEU A 208 8.63 -5.73 -14.05
C LEU A 208 7.29 -5.25 -14.61
N ALA A 209 6.48 -4.57 -13.79
CA ALA A 209 5.23 -3.94 -14.20
C ALA A 209 5.41 -2.93 -15.34
N GLY A 210 6.59 -2.33 -15.48
CA GLY A 210 6.91 -1.38 -16.56
C GLY A 210 7.34 -2.02 -17.87
N ARG A 211 7.70 -3.32 -17.89
CA ARG A 211 8.25 -4.00 -19.08
C ARG A 211 7.23 -4.83 -19.87
N GLU A 212 6.08 -5.15 -19.30
CA GLU A 212 5.09 -6.01 -19.94
C GLU A 212 4.50 -5.38 -21.23
N PRO A 213 4.56 -6.07 -22.39
CA PRO A 213 4.01 -5.58 -23.66
C PRO A 213 2.48 -5.49 -23.63
N LYS A 214 1.92 -4.53 -24.40
CA LYS A 214 0.52 -4.12 -24.32
C LYS A 214 -0.52 -5.08 -24.95
N SER A 215 -0.13 -6.25 -25.45
CA SER A 215 -1.02 -7.14 -26.22
C SER A 215 -1.89 -8.03 -25.30
N ASP A 216 -3.21 -7.95 -25.46
CA ASP A 216 -4.31 -8.73 -24.83
C ASP A 216 -4.40 -8.80 -23.30
N PHE A 217 -3.40 -8.30 -22.59
CA PHE A 217 -3.33 -8.29 -21.12
C PHE A 217 -3.97 -7.05 -20.48
N SER A 218 -4.97 -6.43 -21.12
CA SER A 218 -5.50 -5.10 -20.75
C SER A 218 -5.88 -4.97 -19.27
N ARG A 219 -6.55 -5.98 -18.71
CA ARG A 219 -6.99 -5.98 -17.31
C ARG A 219 -5.83 -6.06 -16.32
N LYS A 220 -4.86 -6.93 -16.57
CA LYS A 220 -3.68 -7.08 -15.71
C LYS A 220 -2.69 -5.91 -15.90
N LEU A 221 -2.58 -5.34 -17.11
CA LEU A 221 -1.83 -4.10 -17.38
C LEU A 221 -2.39 -2.91 -16.61
N HIS A 222 -3.73 -2.76 -16.55
CA HIS A 222 -4.35 -1.68 -15.79
C HIS A 222 -3.97 -1.76 -14.31
N GLN A 223 -3.99 -2.96 -13.73
CA GLN A 223 -3.64 -3.17 -12.32
C GLN A 223 -2.15 -2.97 -12.04
N LEU A 224 -1.27 -3.43 -12.93
CA LEU A 224 0.18 -3.17 -12.84
C LEU A 224 0.50 -1.68 -12.95
N SER A 225 -0.21 -0.95 -13.81
CA SER A 225 -0.07 0.51 -13.94
C SER A 225 -0.54 1.25 -12.68
N ALA A 226 -1.64 0.79 -12.06
CA ALA A 226 -2.15 1.33 -10.81
C ALA A 226 -1.23 1.02 -9.63
N PHE A 227 -0.68 -0.20 -9.57
CA PHE A 227 0.36 -0.59 -8.62
C PHE A 227 1.56 0.36 -8.71
N ARG A 228 2.12 0.55 -9.91
CA ARG A 228 3.28 1.43 -10.12
C ARG A 228 2.99 2.89 -9.74
N ARG A 229 1.78 3.40 -10.05
CA ARG A 229 1.35 4.75 -9.67
C ARG A 229 1.26 4.97 -8.16
N LEU A 230 0.98 3.91 -7.39
CA LEU A 230 1.00 3.97 -5.92
C LEU A 230 2.40 3.72 -5.36
N ALA A 231 3.01 2.59 -5.71
CA ALA A 231 4.24 2.10 -5.10
C ALA A 231 5.44 2.99 -5.37
N LEU A 232 5.62 3.54 -6.59
CA LEU A 232 6.83 4.31 -6.90
C LEU A 232 6.92 5.63 -6.11
N PRO A 233 5.87 6.47 -6.04
CA PRO A 233 5.87 7.61 -5.12
C PRO A 233 6.01 7.19 -3.66
N GLY A 234 5.41 6.06 -3.26
CA GLY A 234 5.55 5.53 -1.91
C GLY A 234 7.00 5.20 -1.54
N LEU A 235 7.70 4.46 -2.41
CA LEU A 235 9.12 4.14 -2.29
C LEU A 235 10.00 5.39 -2.28
N ALA A 236 9.68 6.39 -3.11
CA ALA A 236 10.42 7.65 -3.14
C ALA A 236 10.27 8.45 -1.84
N LEU A 237 9.04 8.58 -1.33
CA LEU A 237 8.78 9.24 -0.03
C LEU A 237 9.53 8.54 1.10
N TYR A 238 9.47 7.21 1.13
CA TYR A 238 10.18 6.39 2.13
C TYR A 238 11.70 6.58 2.05
N GLY A 239 12.27 6.54 0.84
CA GLY A 239 13.70 6.76 0.63
C GLY A 239 14.16 8.15 1.08
N ILE A 240 13.37 9.19 0.79
CA ILE A 240 13.64 10.55 1.29
C ILE A 240 13.60 10.58 2.82
N ALA A 241 12.59 9.93 3.43
CA ALA A 241 12.45 9.86 4.88
C ALA A 241 13.69 9.22 5.55
N VAL A 242 14.15 8.08 5.04
CA VAL A 242 15.36 7.39 5.51
C VAL A 242 16.60 8.26 5.37
N CYS A 243 16.75 8.97 4.24
CA CYS A 243 17.86 9.90 4.03
C CYS A 243 17.84 11.06 5.05
N CYS A 244 16.67 11.64 5.31
CA CYS A 244 16.50 12.71 6.30
C CYS A 244 16.81 12.22 7.72
N TRP A 245 16.30 11.05 8.11
CA TRP A 245 16.62 10.43 9.39
C TRP A 245 18.11 10.18 9.55
N THR A 246 18.75 9.61 8.53
CA THR A 246 20.19 9.33 8.54
C THR A 246 21.01 10.62 8.65
N LEU A 247 20.62 11.66 7.91
CA LEU A 247 21.28 12.97 7.98
C LEU A 247 21.20 13.57 9.38
N GLU A 248 20.05 13.44 10.05
CA GLU A 248 19.87 13.90 11.42
C GLU A 248 20.79 13.16 12.40
N MET A 249 20.84 11.83 12.30
CA MET A 249 21.68 11.01 13.17
C MET A 249 23.17 11.30 12.98
N LEU A 250 23.61 11.62 11.76
CA LEU A 250 25.02 11.86 11.45
C LEU A 250 25.47 13.31 11.63
N ALA A 251 24.57 14.28 11.44
CA ALA A 251 24.90 15.70 11.38
C ALA A 251 24.04 16.55 12.34
N CYS A 252 23.59 15.97 13.45
CA CYS A 252 22.65 16.59 14.40
C CYS A 252 22.94 18.07 14.73
N PRO A 253 24.18 18.48 15.14
CA PRO A 253 24.45 19.88 15.47
C PRO A 253 24.13 20.86 14.31
N SER A 254 24.30 20.40 13.08
CA SER A 254 24.11 21.19 11.86
C SER A 254 22.69 21.16 11.33
N VAL A 255 21.85 20.18 11.71
CA VAL A 255 20.50 20.01 11.15
C VAL A 255 19.37 20.01 12.18
N ARG A 256 19.68 20.09 13.48
CA ARG A 256 18.69 20.07 14.58
C ARG A 256 17.55 21.07 14.43
N PHE A 257 17.81 22.23 13.83
CA PHE A 257 16.81 23.28 13.63
C PHE A 257 15.75 22.91 12.57
N LEU A 258 16.02 21.91 11.73
CA LEU A 258 15.09 21.43 10.70
C LEU A 258 14.06 20.44 11.26
N HIS A 259 14.31 19.83 12.42
CA HIS A 259 13.49 18.76 12.99
C HIS A 259 13.14 17.71 11.91
N THR A 260 14.14 17.22 11.18
CA THR A 260 13.97 16.31 10.04
C THR A 260 13.35 14.98 10.46
N HIS A 261 13.58 14.52 11.69
CA HIS A 261 12.93 13.35 12.26
C HIS A 261 11.42 13.57 12.41
N ALA A 262 11.00 14.70 12.99
CA ALA A 262 9.60 15.03 13.11
C ALA A 262 8.91 15.18 11.74
N TRP A 263 9.38 16.11 10.92
CA TRP A 263 8.62 16.52 9.72
C TRP A 263 8.86 15.63 8.51
N ALA A 264 10.09 15.14 8.34
CA ALA A 264 10.40 14.29 7.19
C ALA A 264 10.21 12.81 7.55
N TRP A 265 10.82 12.31 8.63
CA TRP A 265 10.71 10.89 8.95
C TRP A 265 9.28 10.46 9.27
N HIS A 266 8.62 11.02 10.30
CA HIS A 266 7.27 10.58 10.68
C HIS A 266 6.25 10.70 9.54
N LEU A 267 6.14 11.89 8.92
CA LEU A 267 5.12 12.14 7.90
C LEU A 267 5.42 11.40 6.59
N LEU A 268 6.66 11.43 6.09
CA LEU A 268 6.97 10.80 4.80
C LEU A 268 7.02 9.27 4.92
N VAL A 269 7.44 8.70 6.06
CA VAL A 269 7.30 7.26 6.32
C VAL A 269 5.82 6.89 6.33
N ALA A 270 4.95 7.59 7.07
CA ALA A 270 3.52 7.26 7.11
C ALA A 270 2.86 7.32 5.72
N LEU A 271 3.13 8.37 4.94
CA LEU A 271 2.58 8.52 3.59
C LEU A 271 3.18 7.53 2.60
N GLY A 272 4.49 7.28 2.68
CA GLY A 272 5.21 6.33 1.84
C GLY A 272 4.74 4.91 2.10
N PHE A 273 4.70 4.53 3.38
CA PHE A 273 4.19 3.26 3.87
C PHE A 273 2.75 3.03 3.42
N ASN A 274 1.86 4.01 3.57
CA ASN A 274 0.48 3.92 3.10
C ASN A 274 0.39 3.56 1.63
N ARG A 275 1.14 4.27 0.79
CA ARG A 275 1.15 4.03 -0.65
C ARG A 275 1.65 2.64 -1.01
N VAL A 276 2.73 2.18 -0.37
CA VAL A 276 3.27 0.84 -0.60
C VAL A 276 2.29 -0.24 -0.12
N ALA A 277 1.73 -0.10 1.09
CA ALA A 277 0.76 -1.05 1.64
C ALA A 277 -0.50 -1.18 0.75
N LEU A 278 -1.02 -0.06 0.24
CA LEU A 278 -2.15 -0.06 -0.69
C LEU A 278 -1.78 -0.70 -2.04
N ALA A 279 -0.56 -0.46 -2.52
CA ALA A 279 -0.10 -1.10 -3.75
C ALA A 279 -0.07 -2.64 -3.59
N LEU A 280 0.44 -3.14 -2.46
CA LEU A 280 0.43 -4.58 -2.16
C LEU A 280 -1.00 -5.14 -2.08
N GLU A 281 -1.91 -4.44 -1.41
CA GLU A 281 -3.30 -4.90 -1.31
C GLU A 281 -4.02 -4.88 -2.67
N LEU A 282 -3.73 -3.90 -3.53
CA LEU A 282 -4.28 -3.83 -4.87
C LEU A 282 -3.92 -5.08 -5.68
N VAL A 283 -2.65 -5.49 -5.64
CA VAL A 283 -2.18 -6.69 -6.35
C VAL A 283 -2.78 -7.96 -5.74
N ARG A 284 -2.83 -8.04 -4.41
CA ARG A 284 -3.44 -9.18 -3.71
C ARG A 284 -4.93 -9.32 -4.04
N SER A 285 -5.67 -8.23 -3.99
CA SER A 285 -7.11 -8.21 -4.26
C SER A 285 -7.40 -8.51 -5.74
N SER A 286 -6.56 -8.00 -6.63
CA SER A 286 -6.57 -8.38 -8.04
C SER A 286 -6.38 -9.89 -8.22
N ALA A 287 -5.42 -10.48 -7.49
CA ALA A 287 -5.14 -11.91 -7.57
C ALA A 287 -6.35 -12.76 -7.13
N SER A 288 -7.16 -12.23 -6.20
CA SER A 288 -8.44 -12.80 -5.76
C SER A 288 -9.64 -12.43 -6.66
N GLY A 289 -9.43 -11.78 -7.81
CA GLY A 289 -10.48 -11.42 -8.75
C GLY A 289 -11.36 -10.22 -8.34
N LYS A 290 -11.01 -9.51 -7.27
CA LYS A 290 -11.68 -8.27 -6.85
C LYS A 290 -11.23 -7.12 -7.76
N ASP A 291 -12.18 -6.27 -8.16
CA ASP A 291 -11.88 -5.07 -8.93
C ASP A 291 -11.93 -3.86 -7.99
N LEU A 292 -10.73 -3.37 -7.65
CA LEU A 292 -10.58 -2.24 -6.75
C LEU A 292 -10.26 -0.97 -7.54
N GLU A 293 -10.89 0.13 -7.15
CA GLU A 293 -10.58 1.48 -7.60
C GLU A 293 -9.78 2.22 -6.52
N ILE A 294 -8.82 3.02 -6.96
CA ILE A 294 -8.09 3.94 -6.09
C ILE A 294 -8.90 5.23 -6.00
N GLN A 295 -9.32 5.59 -4.81
CA GLN A 295 -9.95 6.88 -4.52
C GLN A 295 -9.04 7.68 -3.60
N CYS A 296 -8.92 8.99 -3.79
CA CYS A 296 -8.20 9.83 -2.84
C CYS A 296 -9.18 10.45 -1.84
N ARG A 297 -8.90 10.30 -0.55
CA ARG A 297 -9.64 10.90 0.57
C ARG A 297 -8.77 11.94 1.27
N CYS A 298 -9.34 12.66 2.23
CA CYS A 298 -8.66 13.70 3.01
C CYS A 298 -7.97 14.74 2.12
N PHE A 299 -8.76 15.62 1.50
CA PHE A 299 -8.26 16.66 0.58
C PHE A 299 -7.51 16.10 -0.65
N GLY A 300 -7.83 14.88 -1.08
CA GLY A 300 -7.22 14.26 -2.26
C GLY A 300 -5.80 13.74 -2.05
N THR A 301 -5.30 13.73 -0.80
CA THR A 301 -3.91 13.37 -0.49
C THR A 301 -3.71 11.91 -0.11
N ILE A 302 -4.69 11.32 0.59
CA ILE A 302 -4.59 9.96 1.13
C ILE A 302 -5.30 8.98 0.18
N PRO A 303 -4.56 8.18 -0.60
CA PRO A 303 -5.19 7.14 -1.41
C PRO A 303 -5.85 6.10 -0.51
N VAL A 304 -6.98 5.57 -0.94
CA VAL A 304 -7.71 4.44 -0.35
C VAL A 304 -8.21 3.53 -1.47
N LEU A 305 -8.42 2.25 -1.16
CA LEU A 305 -8.94 1.27 -2.11
C LEU A 305 -10.43 1.04 -1.84
N ARG A 306 -11.27 1.13 -2.89
CA ARG A 306 -12.70 0.87 -2.84
C ARG A 306 -13.10 -0.22 -3.83
N ASP A 307 -14.03 -1.09 -3.46
CA ASP A 307 -14.60 -2.08 -4.39
C ASP A 307 -15.58 -1.39 -5.35
N LYS A 308 -15.39 -1.57 -6.66
CA LYS A 308 -16.27 -0.96 -7.67
C LYS A 308 -17.70 -1.46 -7.58
N ARG A 309 -17.94 -2.71 -7.18
CA ARG A 309 -19.28 -3.31 -7.17
C ARG A 309 -20.23 -2.58 -6.21
N GLN A 310 -19.69 -2.04 -5.12
CA GLN A 310 -20.47 -1.33 -4.11
C GLN A 310 -21.00 0.03 -4.60
N ASN A 311 -20.39 0.64 -5.61
CA ASN A 311 -20.90 1.90 -6.16
C ASN A 311 -22.10 1.66 -7.08
N SER A 312 -22.16 0.52 -7.77
CA SER A 312 -23.27 0.19 -8.64
C SER A 312 -24.56 -0.02 -7.85
N SER A 313 -24.49 -0.76 -6.74
CA SER A 313 -25.67 -1.03 -5.90
C SER A 313 -26.23 0.22 -5.21
N ALA A 314 -25.35 1.12 -4.74
CA ALA A 314 -25.78 2.37 -4.10
C ALA A 314 -26.49 3.33 -5.08
N ASN A 315 -26.14 3.27 -6.37
CA ASN A 315 -26.79 4.09 -7.39
C ASN A 315 -28.12 3.47 -7.88
N GLU A 316 -28.30 2.15 -7.78
CA GLU A 316 -29.55 1.47 -8.14
C GLU A 316 -30.65 1.66 -7.09
N GLU A 317 -30.33 1.60 -5.78
CA GLU A 317 -31.31 1.88 -4.71
C GLU A 317 -31.89 3.31 -4.77
N ASP A 318 -31.08 4.28 -5.21
CA ASP A 318 -31.52 5.68 -5.42
C ASP A 318 -32.38 5.87 -6.69
N GLN A 319 -32.38 4.89 -7.61
CA GLN A 319 -33.26 4.89 -8.78
C GLN A 319 -34.60 4.21 -8.48
N ASP A 320 -34.60 3.06 -7.80
CA ASP A 320 -35.83 2.34 -7.48
C ASP A 320 -36.75 3.12 -6.51
N THR A 321 -36.19 3.93 -5.61
CA THR A 321 -37.00 4.79 -4.72
C THR A 321 -37.69 5.96 -5.43
N LYS A 322 -37.34 6.26 -6.69
CA LYS A 322 -38.00 7.33 -7.48
C LYS A 322 -39.17 6.84 -8.31
N ASP A 323 -39.25 5.55 -8.63
CA ASP A 323 -40.32 4.99 -9.46
C ASP A 323 -41.59 4.64 -8.67
N ASP A 324 -41.54 4.66 -7.33
CA ASP A 324 -42.70 4.49 -6.45
C ASP A 324 -43.39 5.81 -6.06
N GLN A 325 -43.00 6.97 -6.62
CA GLN A 325 -43.83 8.16 -6.49
C GLN A 325 -45.09 7.99 -7.34
N PRO A 326 -46.30 8.09 -6.75
CA PRO A 326 -47.55 7.93 -7.50
C PRO A 326 -47.59 8.94 -8.63
N ASP A 327 -47.74 8.42 -9.86
CA ASP A 327 -47.88 9.16 -11.10
C ASP A 327 -48.74 10.40 -10.87
N ASN A 328 -48.14 11.59 -10.87
CA ASN A 328 -48.89 12.83 -10.89
C ASN A 328 -49.27 13.11 -12.35
N PRO A 329 -50.54 12.88 -12.77
CA PRO A 329 -50.95 12.94 -14.17
C PRO A 329 -50.82 14.34 -14.80
N SER A 330 -50.60 15.38 -13.99
CA SER A 330 -50.41 16.75 -14.46
C SER A 330 -49.02 17.02 -15.07
N LYS A 331 -47.99 16.22 -14.74
CA LYS A 331 -46.61 16.46 -15.21
C LYS A 331 -46.29 15.84 -16.57
N LYS A 332 -46.98 14.74 -16.93
CA LYS A 332 -46.74 13.95 -18.15
C LYS A 332 -47.04 14.71 -19.45
N LYS A 333 -47.97 15.69 -19.42
CA LYS A 333 -48.30 16.50 -20.61
C LYS A 333 -47.24 17.51 -21.04
N ASN A 334 -46.34 17.94 -20.14
CA ASN A 334 -45.30 18.92 -20.49
C ASN A 334 -44.00 18.26 -20.99
N GLU A 335 -43.66 17.05 -20.53
CA GLU A 335 -42.41 16.39 -20.94
C GLU A 335 -42.45 15.81 -22.37
N ASP A 336 -43.62 15.35 -22.82
CA ASP A 336 -43.78 14.84 -24.19
C ASP A 336 -43.69 15.97 -25.23
N GLY A 337 -44.10 17.19 -24.88
CA GLY A 337 -43.93 18.38 -25.72
C GLY A 337 -42.45 18.78 -25.89
N GLN A 338 -41.68 18.79 -24.80
CA GLN A 338 -40.27 19.20 -24.80
C GLN A 338 -39.35 18.19 -25.52
N LYS A 339 -39.63 16.89 -25.44
CA LYS A 339 -38.86 15.85 -26.15
C LYS A 339 -39.04 15.95 -27.66
N LEU A 340 -40.23 16.33 -28.14
CA LEU A 340 -40.50 16.48 -29.57
C LEU A 340 -39.81 17.71 -30.19
N GLU A 341 -39.73 18.83 -29.47
CA GLU A 341 -39.00 20.01 -29.93
C GLU A 341 -37.48 19.77 -30.00
N THR A 342 -36.92 19.08 -29.00
CA THR A 342 -35.48 18.79 -28.96
C THR A 342 -35.05 17.85 -30.08
N GLN A 343 -35.86 16.82 -30.41
CA GLN A 343 -35.58 15.94 -31.56
C GLN A 343 -35.70 16.66 -32.91
N ASN A 344 -36.63 17.61 -33.03
CA ASN A 344 -36.78 18.40 -34.25
C ASN A 344 -35.64 19.42 -34.45
N ALA A 345 -35.09 19.99 -33.38
CA ALA A 345 -33.92 20.86 -33.43
C ALA A 345 -32.65 20.11 -33.90
N ILE A 346 -32.45 18.87 -33.41
CA ILE A 346 -31.30 18.02 -33.81
C ILE A 346 -31.40 17.60 -35.28
N ARG A 347 -32.61 17.34 -35.80
CA ARG A 347 -32.81 17.02 -37.22
C ARG A 347 -32.55 18.21 -38.15
N ARG A 348 -32.79 19.46 -37.72
CA ARG A 348 -32.52 20.65 -38.54
C ARG A 348 -31.03 20.95 -38.70
N ASN A 349 -30.21 20.70 -37.67
CA ASN A 349 -28.75 20.96 -37.74
C ASN A 349 -27.96 19.93 -38.57
N ARG A 350 -28.54 18.77 -38.93
CA ARG A 350 -27.83 17.74 -39.71
C ARG A 350 -27.90 17.90 -41.23
N ARG A 351 -28.60 18.93 -41.75
CA ARG A 351 -28.78 19.13 -43.20
C ARG A 351 -27.87 20.17 -43.85
N SER A 352 -26.97 20.84 -43.12
CA SER A 352 -26.15 21.93 -43.68
C SER A 352 -24.68 21.63 -43.96
N ASP A 353 -24.17 20.43 -43.67
CA ASP A 353 -22.76 20.09 -43.94
C ASP A 353 -22.61 19.15 -45.15
N THR A 354 -22.62 19.73 -46.34
CA THR A 354 -22.00 19.13 -47.54
C THR A 354 -20.88 20.06 -48.02
N SER A 355 -19.65 19.76 -47.61
CA SER A 355 -18.43 20.35 -48.18
C SER A 355 -17.56 19.24 -48.80
N PRO A 356 -17.08 19.38 -50.04
CA PRO A 356 -16.23 18.39 -50.69
C PRO A 356 -14.75 18.79 -50.62
N ARG A 357 -13.88 17.89 -50.12
CA ARG A 357 -12.40 17.86 -50.32
C ARG A 357 -11.80 16.75 -49.45
N ALA A 358 -10.72 16.05 -49.77
CA ALA A 358 -9.81 16.05 -50.90
C ALA A 358 -9.11 14.68 -50.91
N ALA A 359 -8.74 14.21 -52.11
CA ALA A 359 -7.92 13.02 -52.32
C ALA A 359 -6.54 13.18 -51.66
N ARG A 360 -6.12 12.17 -50.88
CA ARG A 360 -4.77 12.09 -50.31
C ARG A 360 -4.05 10.86 -50.85
N ASN A 361 -3.01 11.14 -51.64
CA ASN A 361 -2.07 10.19 -52.24
C ASN A 361 -1.44 9.26 -51.19
N ARG A 362 -1.49 7.95 -51.46
CA ARG A 362 -0.69 6.91 -50.78
C ARG A 362 0.68 6.81 -51.45
N SER A 363 1.73 7.27 -50.78
CA SER A 363 3.11 6.88 -51.11
C SER A 363 3.42 5.53 -50.45
N LYS A 364 3.88 4.59 -51.27
CA LYS A 364 4.40 3.28 -50.86
C LYS A 364 5.79 3.47 -50.23
N THR A 365 6.03 2.87 -49.07
CA THR A 365 7.37 2.66 -48.51
C THR A 365 7.64 1.15 -48.43
N PRO A 366 8.85 0.68 -48.77
CA PRO A 366 9.13 -0.74 -48.89
C PRO A 366 9.48 -1.39 -47.56
N ILE A 367 9.02 -2.63 -47.40
CA ILE A 367 9.34 -3.56 -46.31
C ILE A 367 10.78 -4.06 -46.53
N ILE A 368 11.70 -3.69 -45.64
CA ILE A 368 13.04 -4.31 -45.55
C ILE A 368 12.95 -5.46 -44.56
N SER A 369 12.97 -6.69 -45.07
CA SER A 369 13.18 -7.91 -44.30
C SER A 369 14.66 -8.08 -43.96
N ARG A 370 15.04 -7.95 -42.68
CA ARG A 370 16.32 -8.45 -42.17
C ARG A 370 16.09 -9.81 -41.50
N ARG A 371 16.40 -10.88 -42.25
CA ARG A 371 16.76 -12.19 -41.70
C ARG A 371 18.21 -12.09 -41.21
N SER A 372 18.45 -12.32 -39.93
CA SER A 372 19.76 -12.70 -39.41
C SER A 372 19.67 -14.13 -38.90
N SER A 373 20.16 -15.04 -39.72
CA SER A 373 20.63 -16.37 -39.36
C SER A 373 21.82 -16.24 -38.40
N ILE A 374 21.69 -16.81 -37.20
CA ILE A 374 22.84 -17.11 -36.34
C ILE A 374 22.91 -18.62 -36.24
N ASP A 375 23.98 -19.14 -36.83
CA ASP A 375 24.46 -20.52 -36.74
C ASP A 375 24.69 -20.91 -35.28
N GLN A 376 24.15 -22.06 -34.88
CA GLN A 376 24.68 -22.84 -33.76
C GLN A 376 25.40 -24.06 -34.33
N SER A 377 26.70 -23.91 -34.52
CA SER A 377 27.62 -25.01 -34.74
C SER A 377 28.05 -25.60 -33.38
N THR A 378 27.67 -26.86 -33.19
CA THR A 378 28.49 -27.95 -32.65
C THR A 378 29.76 -27.58 -31.84
N SER A 379 29.77 -27.97 -30.57
CA SER A 379 31.02 -28.40 -29.92
C SER A 379 30.73 -29.53 -28.94
N ASN A 380 30.94 -30.76 -29.44
CA ASN A 380 31.20 -31.95 -28.65
C ASN A 380 32.47 -31.70 -27.81
N ARG A 381 32.35 -31.74 -26.48
CA ARG A 381 33.53 -31.85 -25.59
C ARG A 381 33.54 -33.19 -24.88
N THR A 382 34.24 -34.08 -25.57
CA THR A 382 35.10 -35.19 -25.14
C THR A 382 35.22 -35.44 -23.63
N ARG A 383 34.89 -36.70 -23.29
CA ARG A 383 35.16 -37.40 -22.03
C ARG A 383 36.48 -38.18 -22.17
N MET A 384 37.50 -37.81 -21.41
CA MET A 384 38.69 -38.63 -21.05
C MET A 384 38.91 -38.43 -19.55
N LYS A 385 38.75 -39.42 -18.67
CA LYS A 385 39.70 -40.49 -18.29
C LYS A 385 41.10 -39.99 -17.96
N ASP A 386 41.46 -40.00 -16.67
CA ASP A 386 42.61 -40.68 -16.05
C ASP A 386 42.46 -40.61 -14.52
N LYS A 387 42.40 -41.70 -13.74
CA LYS A 387 43.40 -42.70 -13.32
C LYS A 387 44.52 -42.15 -12.40
N LYS A 388 44.39 -42.52 -11.11
CA LYS A 388 45.41 -42.97 -10.13
C LYS A 388 46.75 -42.23 -10.04
N SER A 389 47.02 -41.70 -8.84
CA SER A 389 48.13 -42.13 -7.97
C SER A 389 47.79 -41.81 -6.52
#